data_AF-A0A8T3LSG2-F1
#
_entry.id   AF-A0A8T3LSG2-F1
#
_cell.length_a   1.000
_cell.length_b   1.000
_cell.length_c   1.000
_cell.angle_alpha   90.00
_cell.angle_beta   90.00
_cell.angle_gamma   90.00
#
_symmetry.space_group_name_H-M   'P 1'
#
loop_
_entity.id
_entity.type
_entity.pdbx_description
1 polymer ?
#
loop_
_entity_poly.entity_id
_entity_poly.type
_entity_poly.pdbx_seq_one_letter_code
_entity_poly.pdbx_strand_id
1 'polypeptide(L)'
;MNRRVLGRGRALAAIGAIMTLVACVLPWYTTGGHPLGLPATSVNAFDGPGILVFIAAIAIVALILLPYAAGDQPLTVDRALSFAIVAGLGIVGLVLK
;
A
#
# COMPACT_ATOMS: atom_id res chain seq x y z
N MET A 1 -7.41 -32.08 -4.47
CA MET A 1 -6.67 -30.81 -4.28
C MET A 1 -6.95 -29.88 -5.47
N ASN A 2 -8.10 -29.22 -5.49
CA ASN A 2 -8.46 -28.30 -6.57
C ASN A 2 -7.93 -26.90 -6.22
N ARG A 3 -6.73 -26.55 -6.68
CA ARG A 3 -6.21 -25.18 -6.56
C ARG A 3 -7.14 -24.29 -7.40
N ARG A 4 -8.10 -23.63 -6.75
CA ARG A 4 -8.87 -22.57 -7.40
C ARG A 4 -7.86 -21.54 -7.86
N VAL A 5 -7.74 -21.37 -9.17
CA VAL A 5 -6.87 -20.39 -9.81
C VAL A 5 -7.12 -19.05 -9.13
N LEU A 6 -6.08 -18.42 -8.57
CA LEU A 6 -6.19 -17.09 -7.98
C LEU A 6 -6.93 -16.20 -8.98
N GLY A 7 -8.09 -15.67 -8.58
CA GLY A 7 -8.86 -14.79 -9.46
C GLY A 7 -7.98 -13.63 -9.91
N ARG A 8 -8.02 -13.28 -11.21
CA ARG A 8 -7.19 -12.23 -11.83
C ARG A 8 -7.15 -10.93 -11.01
N GLY A 9 -8.22 -10.59 -10.30
CA GLY A 9 -8.28 -9.42 -9.41
C GLY A 9 -7.34 -9.47 -8.20
N ARG A 10 -7.12 -10.65 -7.59
CA ARG A 10 -6.18 -10.78 -6.46
C ARG A 10 -4.73 -10.64 -6.90
N ALA A 11 -4.40 -11.13 -8.10
CA ALA A 11 -3.07 -10.96 -8.68
C ALA A 11 -2.77 -9.48 -8.94
N LEU A 12 -3.73 -8.74 -9.51
CA LEU A 12 -3.61 -7.29 -9.71
C LEU A 12 -3.47 -6.53 -8.38
N ALA A 13 -4.26 -6.87 -7.36
CA ALA A 13 -4.14 -6.27 -6.04
C ALA A 13 -2.77 -6.55 -5.40
N ALA A 14 -2.23 -7.76 -5.56
CA ALA A 14 -0.91 -8.12 -5.06
C ALA A 14 0.20 -7.31 -5.74
N ILE A 15 0.17 -7.22 -7.08
CA ILE A 15 1.14 -6.44 -7.85
C ILE A 15 1.07 -4.96 -7.44
N GLY A 16 -0.14 -4.41 -7.35
CA GLY A 16 -0.36 -3.03 -6.92
C GLY A 16 0.21 -2.77 -5.53
N ALA A 17 -0.09 -3.63 -4.56
CA ALA A 17 0.41 -3.46 -3.19
C ALA A 17 1.94 -3.56 -3.10
N ILE A 18 2.57 -4.48 -3.84
CA ILE A 18 4.02 -4.59 -3.91
C ILE A 18 4.62 -3.33 -4.53
N MET A 19 4.05 -2.83 -5.64
CA MET A 19 4.50 -1.58 -6.25
C MET A 19 4.37 -0.39 -5.29
N THR A 20 3.26 -0.30 -4.54
CA THR A 20 3.07 0.75 -3.54
C THR A 20 4.09 0.66 -2.41
N LEU A 21 4.41 -0.53 -1.91
CA LEU A 21 5.44 -0.72 -0.89
C LEU A 21 6.81 -0.24 -1.39
N VAL A 22 7.16 -0.55 -2.63
CA VAL A 22 8.41 -0.05 -3.25
C VAL A 22 8.37 1.47 -3.37
N ALA A 23 7.25 2.03 -3.85
CA ALA A 23 7.07 3.47 -3.99
C ALA A 23 7.12 4.23 -2.64
N CYS A 24 6.82 3.58 -1.51
CA CYS A 24 6.90 4.21 -0.19
C CYS A 24 8.33 4.58 0.22
N VAL A 25 9.32 3.80 -0.22
CA VAL A 25 10.73 4.01 0.11
C VAL A 25 11.40 5.00 -0.87
N LEU A 26 10.81 5.19 -2.06
CA LEU A 26 11.33 6.14 -3.03
C LEU A 26 11.18 7.59 -2.55
N PRO A 27 12.15 8.47 -2.87
CA PRO A 27 11.99 9.90 -2.68
C PRO A 27 10.83 10.40 -3.54
N TRP A 28 9.82 11.00 -2.91
CA TRP A 28 8.69 11.58 -3.63
C TRP A 28 9.03 12.98 -4.13
N TYR A 29 9.74 13.74 -3.31
CA TYR A 29 10.33 15.01 -3.68
C TYR A 29 11.53 15.31 -2.79
N THR A 30 12.44 16.11 -3.32
CA THR A 30 13.60 16.64 -2.59
C THR A 30 13.41 18.14 -2.41
N THR A 31 13.72 18.64 -1.22
CA THR A 31 13.73 20.08 -0.94
C THR A 31 15.15 20.53 -0.60
N GLY A 32 15.54 21.73 -1.03
CA GLY A 32 16.91 22.25 -0.85
C GLY A 32 17.88 21.81 -1.95
N GLY A 33 19.19 21.96 -1.71
CA GLY A 33 20.24 21.60 -2.67
C GLY A 33 20.84 22.76 -3.49
N HIS A 34 20.58 24.01 -3.10
CA HIS A 34 21.25 25.15 -3.70
C HIS A 34 22.69 25.31 -3.14
N PRO A 35 23.70 25.69 -3.95
CA PRO A 35 25.10 25.81 -3.49
C PRO A 35 25.34 26.78 -2.32
N LEU A 36 24.42 27.73 -2.11
CA LEU A 36 24.41 28.71 -1.02
C LEU A 36 23.21 28.52 -0.06
N GLY A 37 22.46 27.42 -0.18
CA GLY A 37 21.18 27.22 0.50
C GLY A 37 21.14 26.03 1.48
N LEU A 38 19.93 25.75 1.97
CA LEU A 38 19.65 24.65 2.91
C LEU A 38 20.07 23.28 2.32
N PRO A 39 20.58 22.37 3.16
CA PRO A 39 20.96 21.02 2.74
C PRO A 39 19.78 20.28 2.12
N ALA A 40 20.05 19.49 1.09
CA ALA A 40 19.02 18.72 0.41
C ALA A 40 18.43 17.67 1.35
N THR A 41 17.12 17.72 1.55
CA THR A 41 16.38 16.72 2.32
C THR A 41 15.39 16.03 1.39
N SER A 42 15.45 14.70 1.35
CA SER A 42 14.50 13.87 0.58
C SER A 42 13.35 13.47 1.48
N VAL A 43 12.13 13.64 0.97
CA VAL A 43 10.90 13.30 1.67
C VAL A 43 10.24 12.08 1.00
N ASN A 44 9.80 11.12 1.80
CA ASN A 44 9.17 9.87 1.33
C ASN A 44 7.92 9.52 2.16
N ALA A 45 7.34 8.34 1.98
CA ALA A 45 6.11 7.95 2.68
C ALA A 45 6.21 8.01 4.21
N PHE A 46 7.40 7.93 4.80
CA PHE A 46 7.55 7.90 6.26
C PHE A 46 7.52 9.29 6.91
N ASP A 47 7.46 10.35 6.12
CA ASP A 47 7.32 11.71 6.61
C ASP A 47 5.83 12.10 6.71
N GLY A 48 5.42 12.44 7.94
CA GLY A 48 4.08 12.97 8.25
C GLY A 48 2.94 11.98 7.96
N PRO A 49 1.79 12.44 7.42
CA PRO A 49 0.63 11.59 7.17
C PRO A 49 0.82 10.61 5.99
N GLY A 50 1.94 10.71 5.26
CA GLY A 50 2.30 9.76 4.19
C GLY A 50 2.40 8.31 4.67
N ILE A 51 2.60 8.06 5.96
CA ILE A 51 2.75 6.71 6.53
C ILE A 51 1.48 5.88 6.34
N LEU A 52 0.33 6.53 6.18
CA LEU A 52 -0.94 5.88 5.88
C LEU A 52 -0.90 5.13 4.54
N VAL A 53 -0.09 5.58 3.56
CA VAL A 53 0.12 4.88 2.28
C VAL A 53 0.82 3.54 2.51
N PHE A 54 1.83 3.52 3.39
CA PHE A 54 2.53 2.30 3.75
C PHE A 54 1.63 1.32 4.53
N ILE A 55 0.87 1.83 5.51
CA ILE A 55 -0.09 1.02 6.27
C ILE A 55 -1.16 0.44 5.34
N ALA A 56 -1.67 1.23 4.40
CA ALA A 56 -2.63 0.76 3.41
C ALA A 56 -2.06 -0.35 2.52
N ALA A 57 -0.81 -0.19 2.04
CA ALA A 57 -0.16 -1.21 1.23
C ALA A 57 0.03 -2.53 2.01
N ILE A 58 0.46 -2.46 3.27
CA ILE A 58 0.55 -3.64 4.15
C ILE A 58 -0.83 -4.26 4.37
N ALA A 59 -1.85 -3.47 4.63
CA ALA A 59 -3.20 -3.97 4.86
C ALA A 59 -3.76 -4.68 3.61
N ILE A 60 -3.47 -4.19 2.39
CA ILE A 60 -3.83 -4.90 1.15
C ILE A 60 -3.11 -6.25 1.06
N VAL A 61 -1.82 -6.30 1.38
CA VAL A 61 -1.05 -7.57 1.41
C VAL A 61 -1.64 -8.53 2.45
N ALA A 62 -1.96 -8.03 3.64
CA ALA A 62 -2.56 -8.81 4.71
C ALA A 62 -3.94 -9.37 4.29
N LEU A 63 -4.78 -8.58 3.62
CA LEU A 63 -6.07 -9.02 3.07
C LEU A 63 -5.91 -10.15 2.04
N ILE A 64 -4.86 -10.10 1.21
CA ILE A 64 -4.56 -11.14 0.22
C ILE A 64 -4.08 -12.43 0.90
N LEU A 65 -3.31 -12.32 1.98
CA LEU A 65 -2.77 -13.45 2.74
C LEU A 65 -3.80 -14.06 3.72
N LEU A 66 -4.80 -13.30 4.14
CA LEU A 66 -5.82 -13.71 5.09
C LEU A 66 -6.49 -15.07 4.77
N PRO A 67 -6.95 -15.35 3.54
CA PRO A 67 -7.53 -16.67 3.21
C PRO A 67 -6.50 -17.82 3.27
N TYR A 68 -5.21 -17.52 3.10
CA TYR A 68 -4.15 -18.52 3.27
C TYR A 68 -3.87 -18.83 4.74
N ALA A 69 -4.07 -17.86 5.64
CA ALA A 69 -3.83 -18.02 7.06
C ALA A 69 -5.06 -18.56 7.84
N ALA A 70 -6.27 -18.23 7.42
CA ALA A 70 -7.51 -18.57 8.12
C ALA A 70 -8.10 -19.95 7.75
N GLY A 71 -7.54 -20.66 6.76
CA GLY A 71 -8.12 -21.90 6.24
C GLY A 71 -9.40 -21.67 5.41
N ASP A 72 -10.01 -22.74 4.90
CA ASP A 72 -11.14 -22.75 3.94
C ASP A 72 -12.48 -22.17 4.47
N GLN A 73 -12.45 -21.12 5.30
CA GLN A 73 -13.65 -20.39 5.73
C GLN A 73 -13.87 -19.15 4.86
N PRO A 74 -15.11 -18.93 4.34
CA PRO A 74 -15.43 -17.73 3.59
C PRO A 74 -15.46 -16.52 4.54
N LEU A 75 -14.40 -15.72 4.51
CA LEU A 75 -14.32 -14.48 5.29
C LEU A 75 -15.11 -13.36 4.58
N THR A 76 -16.00 -12.69 5.29
CA THR A 76 -16.75 -11.52 4.79
C THR A 76 -15.85 -10.34 4.42
N VAL A 77 -14.63 -10.32 4.97
CA VAL A 77 -13.57 -9.35 4.72
C VAL A 77 -12.96 -9.49 3.32
N ASP A 78 -13.18 -10.60 2.61
CA ASP A 78 -12.57 -10.93 1.32
C ASP A 78 -13.28 -10.24 0.11
N ARG A 79 -14.15 -9.24 0.37
CA ARG A 79 -14.90 -8.50 -0.65
C ARG A 79 -14.10 -7.31 -1.19
N ALA A 80 -14.37 -6.95 -2.45
CA ALA A 80 -13.78 -5.79 -3.13
C ALA A 80 -13.89 -4.48 -2.33
N LEU A 81 -14.90 -4.37 -1.47
CA LEU A 81 -15.14 -3.21 -0.60
C LEU A 81 -14.03 -3.04 0.46
N SER A 82 -13.48 -4.11 1.01
CA SER A 82 -12.36 -4.03 1.97
C SER A 82 -11.10 -3.48 1.31
N PHE A 83 -10.80 -3.92 0.09
CA PHE A 83 -9.70 -3.38 -0.72
C PHE A 83 -9.92 -1.89 -1.03
N ALA A 84 -11.16 -1.51 -1.35
CA ALA A 84 -11.51 -0.11 -1.65
C ALA A 84 -11.36 0.80 -0.43
N ILE A 85 -11.76 0.36 0.77
CA ILE A 85 -11.59 1.13 2.01
C ILE A 85 -10.11 1.35 2.31
N VAL A 86 -9.30 0.29 2.23
CA VAL A 86 -7.86 0.38 2.52
C VAL A 86 -7.15 1.27 1.49
N ALA A 87 -7.47 1.11 0.20
CA ALA A 87 -6.95 1.99 -0.84
C ALA A 87 -7.37 3.45 -0.61
N GLY A 88 -8.63 3.68 -0.23
CA GLY A 88 -9.15 5.00 0.12
C GLY A 88 -8.39 5.66 1.26
N LEU A 89 -8.11 4.93 2.34
CA LEU A 89 -7.30 5.43 3.46
C LEU A 89 -5.89 5.83 3.03
N GLY A 90 -5.25 5.03 2.15
CA GLY A 90 -3.97 5.37 1.56
C GLY A 90 -4.03 6.67 0.74
N ILE A 91 -5.06 6.84 -0.10
CA ILE A 91 -5.25 8.05 -0.90
C ILE A 91 -5.46 9.28 0.01
N VAL A 92 -6.27 9.15 1.05
CA VAL A 92 -6.50 10.25 2.01
C VAL A 92 -5.20 10.67 2.68
N GLY A 93 -4.35 9.72 3.09
CA GLY A 93 -3.05 10.02 3.65
C GLY A 93 -2.07 10.68 2.67
N LEU A 94 -2.14 10.30 1.39
CA LEU A 94 -1.37 10.95 0.33
C LEU A 94 -1.79 12.40 0.10
N VAL A 95 -3.10 12.68 0.11
CA VAL A 95 -3.67 14.02 -0.15
C VAL A 95 -3.48 14.98 1.04
N LEU A 96 -3.48 14.45 2.27
CA LEU A 96 -3.32 15.27 3.49
C LEU A 96 -1.86 15.58 3.84
N LYS A 97 -0.90 15.07 3.07
CA LYS A 97 0.53 15.32 3.25
C LYS A 97 0.96 16.62 2.57
#